data_AF-A0A1F8WJ63-F1
#
_entry.id   AF-A0A1F8WJ63-F1
#
_cell.length_a   1.000
_cell.length_b   1.000
_cell.length_c   1.000
_cell.angle_alpha   90.00
_cell.angle_beta   90.00
_cell.angle_gamma   90.00
#
_symmetry.space_group_name_H-M   'P 1'
#
loop_
_entity.id
_entity.type
_entity.pdbx_description
1 polymer ?
#
loop_
_entity_poly.entity_id
_entity_poly.type
_entity_poly.pdbx_seq_one_letter_code
_entity_poly.pdbx_strand_id
1 'polypeptide(L)'
;MISFFKNIFQGDFMPHGHCYFWEPEILWLHVISDVVIFLAYYSIPLALVCFLVKRKDIPFRLIFLLFAIFILACGTTHIMDVWTTWSAAYRIEGLVKAFTALVSLTTAIILWPLLPKAMAIPTPAHFEKINLKLQKIAEEANKKAFELDSANRELERFNLAMMGREERILELKAEVNDLCRKFNQPEPYKIES
;
A
#
# COMPACT_ATOMS: atom_id res chain seq x y z
N MET A 1 6.56 48.01 -8.18
CA MET A 1 6.19 46.83 -7.37
C MET A 1 5.22 47.19 -6.25
N ILE A 2 5.49 48.20 -5.41
CA ILE A 2 4.61 48.62 -4.29
C ILE A 2 3.21 49.08 -4.77
N SER A 3 3.11 49.75 -5.92
CA SER A 3 1.83 50.16 -6.52
C SER A 3 0.96 49.01 -6.98
N PHE A 4 1.55 47.89 -7.43
CA PHE A 4 0.80 46.69 -7.85
C PHE A 4 0.05 46.06 -6.68
N PHE A 5 0.73 45.91 -5.53
CA PHE A 5 0.13 45.34 -4.32
C PHE A 5 -0.84 46.30 -3.61
N LYS A 6 -0.63 47.62 -3.71
CA LYS A 6 -1.59 48.61 -3.22
C LYS A 6 -2.92 48.60 -3.99
N ASN A 7 -2.86 48.32 -5.29
CA ASN A 7 -4.01 48.43 -6.20
C ASN A 7 -4.64 47.07 -6.53
N ILE A 8 -4.39 46.06 -5.70
CA ILE A 8 -4.74 44.67 -5.99
C ILE A 8 -6.26 44.47 -6.15
N PHE A 9 -7.07 45.29 -5.47
CA PHE A 9 -8.53 45.30 -5.56
C PHE A 9 -9.10 46.45 -6.42
N GLN A 10 -8.25 47.32 -7.00
CA GLN A 10 -8.74 48.43 -7.82
C GLN A 10 -9.18 47.93 -9.20
N GLY A 11 -10.44 48.19 -9.54
CA GLY A 11 -11.03 47.90 -10.85
C GLY A 11 -10.75 49.00 -11.88
N ASP A 12 -9.47 49.32 -12.10
CA ASP A 12 -9.07 50.36 -13.06
C ASP A 12 -9.21 49.89 -14.53
N PHE A 13 -9.62 48.64 -14.74
CA PHE A 13 -9.71 47.99 -16.04
C PHE A 13 -11.16 47.71 -16.42
N MET A 14 -11.39 47.39 -17.69
CA MET A 14 -12.70 47.00 -18.20
C MET A 14 -13.03 45.56 -17.74
N PRO A 15 -14.18 45.29 -17.09
CA PRO A 15 -14.56 43.92 -16.71
C PRO A 15 -14.90 43.05 -17.92
N HIS A 16 -14.82 41.72 -17.76
CA HIS A 16 -15.04 40.74 -18.84
C HIS A 16 -16.44 40.82 -19.46
N GLY A 17 -17.45 41.29 -18.72
CA GLY A 17 -18.79 41.52 -19.26
C GLY A 17 -18.80 42.44 -20.50
N HIS A 18 -17.88 43.40 -20.59
CA HIS A 18 -17.74 44.25 -21.79
C HIS A 18 -17.20 43.48 -22.99
N CYS A 19 -16.35 42.47 -22.79
CA CYS A 19 -15.89 41.59 -23.87
C CYS A 19 -17.04 40.75 -24.43
N TYR A 20 -18.04 40.45 -23.61
CA TYR A 20 -19.27 39.76 -24.03
C TYR A 20 -20.34 40.71 -24.59
N PHE A 21 -20.02 42.01 -24.76
CA PHE A 21 -21.01 43.04 -25.09
C PHE A 21 -22.25 43.07 -24.18
N TRP A 22 -22.15 42.45 -22.99
CA TRP A 22 -23.28 42.20 -22.09
C TRP A 22 -24.45 41.43 -22.74
N GLU A 23 -24.19 40.67 -23.81
CA GLU A 23 -25.19 39.80 -24.42
C GLU A 23 -25.60 38.71 -23.41
N PRO A 24 -26.88 38.65 -23.00
CA PRO A 24 -27.30 37.77 -21.90
C PRO A 24 -27.01 36.29 -22.16
N GLU A 25 -27.12 35.86 -23.43
CA GLU A 25 -26.92 34.47 -23.82
C GLU A 25 -25.48 34.01 -23.58
N ILE A 26 -24.50 34.79 -24.04
CA ILE A 26 -23.07 34.49 -23.85
C ILE A 26 -22.66 34.67 -22.39
N LEU A 27 -23.12 35.75 -21.75
CA LEU A 27 -22.76 36.06 -20.38
C LEU A 27 -23.23 34.96 -19.42
N TRP A 28 -24.50 34.56 -19.47
CA TRP A 28 -25.03 33.54 -18.57
C TRP A 28 -24.45 32.16 -18.86
N LEU A 29 -24.17 31.86 -20.13
CA LEU A 29 -23.51 30.60 -20.49
C LEU A 29 -22.14 30.49 -19.81
N HIS A 30 -21.30 31.53 -19.89
CA HIS A 30 -19.99 31.53 -19.23
C HIS A 30 -20.12 31.48 -17.71
N VAL A 31 -20.92 32.36 -17.11
CA VAL A 31 -21.11 32.43 -15.65
C VAL A 31 -21.61 31.10 -15.08
N ILE A 32 -22.65 30.51 -15.67
CA ILE A 32 -23.21 29.24 -15.17
C ILE A 32 -22.18 28.13 -15.34
N SER A 33 -21.47 28.08 -16.48
CA SER A 33 -20.43 27.09 -16.72
C SER A 33 -19.32 27.18 -15.68
N ASP A 34 -18.80 28.39 -15.42
CA ASP A 34 -17.73 28.61 -14.44
C ASP A 34 -18.17 28.30 -13.01
N VAL A 35 -19.41 28.63 -12.64
CA VAL A 35 -19.98 28.25 -11.33
C VAL A 35 -20.06 26.72 -11.18
N VAL A 36 -20.55 26.03 -12.21
CA VAL A 36 -20.65 24.56 -12.19
C VAL A 36 -19.26 23.92 -12.11
N ILE A 37 -18.29 24.43 -12.89
CA ILE A 37 -16.90 23.94 -12.86
C ILE A 37 -16.27 24.18 -11.49
N PHE A 38 -16.44 25.39 -10.92
CA PHE A 38 -15.96 25.71 -9.57
C PHE A 38 -16.49 24.71 -8.53
N LEU A 39 -17.80 24.46 -8.51
CA LEU A 39 -18.42 23.53 -7.56
C LEU A 39 -17.90 22.11 -7.75
N ALA A 40 -17.74 21.66 -8.99
CA ALA A 40 -17.16 20.36 -9.30
C ALA A 40 -15.69 20.28 -8.83
N TYR A 41 -14.89 21.30 -9.09
CA TYR A 41 -13.47 21.35 -8.76
C TYR A 41 -13.22 21.52 -7.27
N TYR A 42 -14.20 21.95 -6.47
CA TYR A 42 -14.09 21.92 -5.00
C TYR A 42 -14.61 20.60 -4.41
N SER A 43 -15.61 19.99 -5.05
CA SER A 43 -16.18 18.70 -4.64
C SER A 43 -15.21 17.52 -4.86
N ILE A 44 -14.56 17.45 -6.03
CA ILE A 44 -13.65 16.34 -6.39
C ILE A 44 -12.47 16.22 -5.40
N PRO A 45 -11.72 17.29 -5.07
CA PRO A 45 -10.64 17.23 -4.09
C PRO A 45 -11.12 16.89 -2.69
N LEU A 46 -12.30 17.36 -2.28
CA LEU A 46 -12.89 17.00 -0.98
C LEU A 46 -13.12 15.49 -0.89
N ALA A 47 -13.76 14.90 -1.91
CA ALA A 47 -13.97 13.47 -1.98
C ALA A 47 -12.62 12.70 -1.99
N LEU A 48 -11.63 13.20 -2.72
CA LEU A 48 -10.30 12.60 -2.78
C LEU A 48 -9.59 12.62 -1.42
N VAL A 49 -9.61 13.76 -0.73
CA VAL A 49 -9.01 13.89 0.61
C VAL A 49 -9.72 12.97 1.61
N CYS A 50 -11.07 12.91 1.58
CA CYS A 50 -11.82 11.97 2.41
C CYS A 50 -11.41 10.51 2.15
N PHE A 51 -11.21 10.12 0.89
CA PHE A 51 -10.71 8.80 0.53
C PHE A 51 -9.30 8.54 1.11
N LEU A 52 -8.36 9.47 0.96
CA LEU A 52 -6.99 9.32 1.48
C LEU A 52 -6.92 9.30 3.01
N VAL A 53 -7.86 9.94 3.71
CA VAL A 53 -7.96 9.89 5.17
C VAL A 53 -8.46 8.53 5.63
N LYS A 54 -9.47 7.99 4.93
CA LYS A 54 -10.04 6.67 5.26
C LYS A 54 -9.12 5.51 4.87
N ARG A 55 -8.33 5.66 3.80
CA ARG A 55 -7.49 4.60 3.24
C ARG A 55 -6.01 4.94 3.35
N LYS A 56 -5.32 4.30 4.30
CA LYS A 56 -3.90 4.58 4.64
C LYS A 56 -2.88 3.78 3.81
N ASP A 57 -3.30 2.70 3.14
CA ASP A 57 -2.48 1.77 2.35
C ASP A 57 -2.24 2.25 0.90
N ILE A 58 -2.42 3.54 0.61
CA ILE A 58 -2.28 4.08 -0.75
C ILE A 58 -0.81 4.47 -1.02
N PRO A 59 -0.14 3.87 -2.03
CA PRO A 59 1.17 4.30 -2.46
C PRO A 59 1.09 5.70 -3.08
N PHE A 60 2.19 6.46 -2.99
CA PHE A 60 2.31 7.79 -3.59
C PHE A 60 1.23 8.81 -3.15
N ARG A 61 0.81 8.75 -1.88
CA ARG A 61 -0.19 9.66 -1.28
C ARG A 61 0.04 11.15 -1.58
N LEU A 62 1.30 11.58 -1.68
CA LEU A 62 1.67 12.95 -2.03
C LEU A 62 1.16 13.39 -3.40
N ILE A 63 1.15 12.51 -4.42
CA ILE A 63 0.61 12.84 -5.75
C ILE A 63 -0.86 13.21 -5.64
N PHE A 64 -1.65 12.40 -4.91
CA PHE A 64 -3.07 12.66 -4.76
C PHE A 64 -3.33 14.00 -4.05
N LEU A 65 -2.48 14.37 -3.09
CA LEU A 65 -2.56 15.68 -2.45
C LEU A 65 -2.17 16.82 -3.40
N LEU A 66 -1.09 16.67 -4.18
CA LEU A 66 -0.70 17.66 -5.19
C LEU A 66 -1.79 17.84 -6.25
N PHE A 67 -2.41 16.75 -6.68
CA PHE A 67 -3.52 16.78 -7.63
C PHE A 67 -4.75 17.46 -7.03
N ALA A 68 -5.08 17.21 -5.75
CA ALA A 68 -6.13 17.93 -5.04
C ALA A 68 -5.86 19.44 -4.99
N ILE A 69 -4.64 19.86 -4.64
CA ILE A 69 -4.26 21.28 -4.58
C ILE A 69 -4.32 21.91 -5.98
N PHE A 70 -3.84 21.19 -7.02
CA PHE A 70 -3.90 21.64 -8.40
C PHE A 70 -5.35 21.89 -8.86
N ILE A 71 -6.26 20.94 -8.62
CA ILE A 71 -7.68 21.11 -8.99
C ILE A 71 -8.32 22.27 -8.22
N LEU A 72 -8.04 22.43 -6.92
CA LEU A 72 -8.55 23.56 -6.14
C LEU A 72 -8.04 24.91 -6.67
N ALA A 73 -6.76 24.98 -7.05
CA ALA A 73 -6.18 26.17 -7.65
C ALA A 73 -6.87 26.53 -8.97
N CYS A 74 -7.08 25.55 -9.86
CA CYS A 74 -7.88 25.75 -11.09
C CYS A 74 -9.33 26.11 -10.79
N GLY A 75 -9.96 25.52 -9.76
CA GLY A 75 -11.32 25.90 -9.37
C GLY A 75 -11.41 27.36 -8.92
N THR A 76 -10.36 27.85 -8.26
CA THR A 76 -10.25 29.25 -7.83
C THR A 76 -10.15 30.20 -9.03
N THR A 77 -9.54 29.78 -10.15
CA THR A 77 -9.51 30.63 -11.36
C THR A 77 -10.92 30.82 -11.94
N HIS A 78 -11.78 29.79 -11.92
CA HIS A 78 -13.17 29.93 -12.39
C HIS A 78 -14.00 30.87 -11.49
N ILE A 79 -13.78 30.87 -10.17
CA ILE A 79 -14.41 31.86 -9.29
C ILE A 79 -13.95 33.28 -9.68
N MET A 80 -12.66 33.43 -9.97
CA MET A 80 -12.12 34.72 -10.39
C MET A 80 -12.70 35.16 -11.74
N ASP A 81 -12.90 34.26 -12.70
CA ASP A 81 -13.50 34.57 -14.01
C ASP A 81 -14.97 35.03 -13.86
N VAL A 82 -15.72 34.40 -12.95
CA VAL A 82 -17.06 34.86 -12.56
C VAL A 82 -16.97 36.26 -11.94
N TRP A 83 -16.05 36.50 -11.00
CA TRP A 83 -15.88 37.80 -10.37
C TRP A 83 -15.47 38.90 -11.37
N THR A 84 -14.56 38.57 -12.31
CA THR A 84 -14.03 39.51 -13.30
C THR A 84 -15.02 39.87 -14.39
N THR A 85 -16.10 39.10 -14.54
CA THR A 85 -17.26 39.45 -15.37
C THR A 85 -17.89 40.78 -14.95
N TRP A 86 -17.95 41.09 -13.64
CA TRP A 86 -18.51 42.36 -13.13
C TRP A 86 -17.47 43.32 -12.56
N SER A 87 -16.36 42.82 -12.02
CA SER A 87 -15.34 43.65 -11.35
C SER A 87 -13.96 43.28 -11.86
N ALA A 88 -13.28 44.21 -12.54
CA ALA A 88 -12.01 43.97 -13.23
C ALA A 88 -10.77 43.77 -12.31
N ALA A 89 -10.83 42.78 -11.42
CA ALA A 89 -9.82 42.43 -10.43
C ALA A 89 -8.67 41.57 -11.04
N TYR A 90 -8.18 41.96 -12.22
CA TYR A 90 -7.20 41.19 -13.00
C TYR A 90 -5.86 40.97 -12.28
N ARG A 91 -5.50 41.86 -11.37
CA ARG A 91 -4.26 41.72 -10.59
C ARG A 91 -4.30 40.50 -9.66
N ILE A 92 -5.44 40.28 -8.99
CA ILE A 92 -5.66 39.10 -8.14
C ILE A 92 -5.79 37.85 -9.01
N GLU A 93 -6.58 37.92 -10.07
CA GLU A 93 -6.74 36.82 -11.02
C GLU A 93 -5.38 36.35 -11.56
N GLY A 94 -4.51 37.29 -11.93
CA GLY A 94 -3.14 37.01 -12.37
C GLY A 94 -2.28 36.33 -11.31
N LEU A 95 -2.41 36.71 -10.03
CA LEU A 95 -1.72 36.03 -8.93
C LEU A 95 -2.25 34.62 -8.70
N VAL A 96 -3.56 34.42 -8.78
CA VAL A 96 -4.18 33.08 -8.69
C VAL A 96 -3.70 32.21 -9.85
N LYS A 97 -3.65 32.75 -11.08
CA LYS A 97 -3.11 32.04 -12.25
C LYS A 97 -1.62 31.73 -12.10
N ALA A 98 -0.81 32.65 -11.57
CA ALA A 98 0.61 32.41 -11.29
C ALA A 98 0.83 31.31 -10.25
N PHE A 99 0.05 31.33 -9.16
CA PHE A 99 0.06 30.27 -8.15
C PHE A 99 -0.36 28.92 -8.75
N THR A 100 -1.43 28.90 -9.54
CA THR A 100 -1.91 27.70 -10.24
C THR A 100 -0.84 27.15 -11.18
N ALA A 101 -0.16 28.01 -11.95
CA ALA A 101 0.93 27.61 -12.83
C ALA A 101 2.11 27.00 -12.07
N LEU A 102 2.48 27.59 -10.91
CA LEU A 102 3.52 27.03 -10.04
C LEU A 102 3.14 25.62 -9.56
N VAL A 103 1.93 25.45 -9.01
CA VAL A 103 1.44 24.14 -8.54
C VAL A 103 1.39 23.13 -9.69
N SER A 104 0.93 23.54 -10.88
CA SER A 104 0.87 22.70 -12.08
C SER A 104 2.24 22.21 -12.48
N LEU A 105 3.21 23.13 -12.55
CA LEU A 105 4.59 22.81 -12.92
C LEU A 105 5.25 21.89 -11.90
N THR A 106 5.11 22.18 -10.60
CA THR A 106 5.60 21.30 -9.53
C THR A 106 4.99 19.90 -9.63
N THR A 107 3.69 19.81 -9.88
CA THR A 107 2.99 18.53 -10.05
C THR A 107 3.55 17.74 -11.24
N ALA A 108 3.75 18.39 -12.39
CA ALA A 108 4.31 17.77 -13.58
C ALA A 108 5.75 17.24 -13.37
N ILE A 109 6.60 18.04 -12.73
CA ILE A 109 7.99 17.67 -12.41
C ILE A 109 8.05 16.45 -11.50
N ILE A 110 7.14 16.34 -10.52
CA ILE A 110 7.10 15.22 -9.58
C ILE A 110 6.46 13.97 -10.21
N LEU A 111 5.46 14.14 -11.08
CA LEU A 111 4.71 13.04 -11.66
C LEU A 111 5.54 12.22 -12.65
N TRP A 112 6.34 12.88 -13.50
CA TRP A 112 7.09 12.21 -14.57
C TRP A 112 8.06 11.13 -14.05
N PRO A 113 8.89 11.37 -13.01
CA PRO A 113 9.75 10.35 -12.43
C PRO A 113 9.01 9.28 -11.63
N LEU A 114 7.76 9.53 -11.21
CA LEU A 114 6.95 8.56 -10.47
C LEU A 114 6.22 7.58 -11.38
N LEU A 115 5.96 7.94 -12.63
CA LEU A 115 5.33 7.05 -13.62
C LEU A 115 6.03 5.68 -13.74
N PRO A 116 7.36 5.59 -13.96
CA PRO A 116 8.03 4.28 -14.01
C PRO A 116 7.95 3.52 -12.69
N LYS A 117 7.96 4.22 -11.54
CA LYS A 117 7.84 3.59 -10.21
C LYS A 117 6.45 3.01 -9.99
N ALA A 118 5.41 3.68 -10.47
CA ALA A 118 4.04 3.18 -10.40
C ALA A 118 3.85 1.94 -11.29
N MET A 119 4.47 1.92 -12.47
CA MET A 119 4.45 0.75 -13.37
C MET A 119 5.22 -0.47 -12.82
N ALA A 120 6.13 -0.26 -11.88
CA ALA A 120 6.85 -1.35 -11.22
C ALA A 120 6.00 -2.05 -10.15
N ILE A 121 4.84 -1.51 -9.78
CA ILE A 121 3.93 -2.15 -8.82
C ILE A 121 3.36 -3.42 -9.47
N PRO A 122 3.53 -4.61 -8.84
CA PRO A 122 3.00 -5.85 -9.39
C PRO A 122 1.48 -5.83 -9.51
N THR A 123 0.97 -6.49 -10.55
CA THR A 123 -0.47 -6.58 -10.78
C THR A 123 -1.14 -7.57 -9.81
N PRO A 124 -2.46 -7.44 -9.56
CA PRO A 124 -3.21 -8.41 -8.76
C PRO A 124 -3.04 -9.86 -9.24
N ALA A 125 -3.01 -10.09 -10.56
CA ALA A 125 -2.77 -11.40 -11.15
C ALA A 125 -1.38 -11.98 -10.80
N HIS A 126 -0.37 -11.11 -10.67
CA HIS A 126 0.95 -11.53 -10.21
C HIS A 126 0.90 -12.01 -8.75
N PHE A 127 0.20 -11.28 -7.88
CA PHE A 127 0.01 -11.69 -6.48
C PHE A 127 -0.76 -13.00 -6.35
N GLU A 128 -1.80 -13.21 -7.16
CA GLU A 128 -2.55 -14.47 -7.18
C GLU A 128 -1.64 -15.65 -7.57
N LYS A 129 -0.82 -15.48 -8.62
CA LYS A 129 0.15 -16.49 -9.02
C LYS A 129 1.18 -16.80 -7.93
N ILE A 130 1.66 -15.78 -7.20
CA ILE A 130 2.55 -15.98 -6.05
C ILE A 130 1.81 -16.72 -4.94
N ASN A 131 0.57 -16.35 -4.62
CA ASN A 131 -0.21 -16.98 -3.57
C ASN A 131 -0.44 -18.47 -3.87
N LEU A 132 -0.79 -18.82 -5.11
CA LEU A 132 -0.93 -20.21 -5.54
C LEU A 132 0.39 -21.00 -5.42
N LYS A 133 1.53 -20.38 -5.74
CA LYS A 133 2.85 -21.01 -5.55
C LYS A 133 3.17 -21.20 -4.07
N LEU A 134 2.89 -20.20 -3.23
CA LEU A 134 3.10 -20.27 -1.79
C LEU A 134 2.25 -21.38 -1.16
N GLN A 135 0.99 -21.52 -1.59
CA GLN A 135 0.12 -22.60 -1.14
C GLN A 135 0.69 -23.98 -1.48
N LYS A 136 1.17 -24.18 -2.72
CA LYS A 136 1.81 -25.46 -3.11
C LYS A 136 3.06 -25.78 -2.28
N ILE A 137 3.92 -24.78 -2.05
CA ILE A 137 5.12 -24.96 -1.23
C ILE A 137 4.74 -25.29 0.22
N ALA A 138 3.72 -24.62 0.77
CA ALA A 138 3.23 -24.90 2.11
C ALA A 138 2.66 -26.32 2.23
N GLU A 139 1.92 -26.80 1.23
CA GLU A 139 1.43 -28.19 1.17
C GLU A 139 2.57 -29.21 1.12
N GLU A 140 3.58 -28.99 0.27
CA GLU A 140 4.75 -29.87 0.18
C GLU A 140 5.56 -29.89 1.49
N ALA A 141 5.74 -28.73 2.12
CA ALA A 141 6.43 -28.61 3.41
C ALA A 141 5.67 -29.37 4.50
N ASN A 142 4.34 -29.22 4.57
CA ASN A 142 3.50 -29.94 5.52
C ASN A 142 3.58 -31.47 5.31
N LYS A 143 3.59 -31.94 4.06
CA LYS A 143 3.74 -33.36 3.76
C LYS A 143 5.08 -33.91 4.24
N LYS A 144 6.18 -33.21 3.96
CA LYS A 144 7.52 -33.61 4.43
C LYS A 144 7.63 -33.59 5.95
N ALA A 145 7.01 -32.61 6.61
CA ALA A 145 6.95 -32.55 8.06
C ALA A 145 6.23 -33.77 8.64
N PHE A 146 5.12 -34.19 8.02
CA PHE A 146 4.40 -35.40 8.42
C PHE A 146 5.21 -36.69 8.20
N GLU A 147 5.92 -36.80 7.07
CA GLU A 147 6.81 -37.92 6.77
C GLU A 147 7.97 -38.01 7.79
N LEU A 148 8.58 -36.88 8.13
CA LEU A 148 9.61 -36.79 9.16
C LEU A 148 9.09 -37.18 10.56
N ASP A 149 7.90 -36.69 10.95
CA ASP A 149 7.27 -37.08 12.23
C ASP A 149 7.02 -38.59 12.28
N SER A 150 6.53 -39.17 11.19
CA SER A 150 6.26 -40.60 11.08
C SER A 150 7.56 -41.43 11.19
N ALA A 151 8.60 -41.05 10.46
CA ALA A 151 9.91 -41.71 10.51
C ALA A 151 10.56 -41.58 11.91
N ASN A 152 10.42 -40.42 12.56
CA ASN A 152 10.94 -40.21 13.90
C ASN A 152 10.23 -41.11 14.93
N ARG A 153 8.89 -41.23 14.85
CA ARG A 153 8.11 -42.16 15.68
C ARG A 153 8.50 -43.62 15.44
N GLU A 154 8.79 -44.00 14.20
CA GLU A 154 9.25 -45.35 13.88
C GLU A 154 10.63 -45.64 14.50
N LEU A 155 11.55 -44.66 14.41
CA LEU A 155 12.86 -44.75 15.02
C LEU A 155 12.78 -44.83 16.55
N GLU A 156 11.92 -44.04 17.18
CA GLU A 156 11.64 -44.12 18.62
C GLU A 156 11.09 -45.49 19.02
N ARG A 157 10.15 -46.06 18.24
CA ARG A 157 9.65 -47.42 18.47
C ARG A 157 10.75 -48.46 18.35
N PHE A 158 11.60 -48.36 17.32
CA PHE A 158 12.70 -49.29 17.12
C PHE A 158 13.72 -49.21 18.26
N ASN A 159 14.10 -47.99 18.69
CA ASN A 159 14.99 -47.77 19.82
C ASN A 159 14.43 -48.38 21.11
N LEU A 160 13.15 -48.15 21.42
CA LEU A 160 12.50 -48.74 22.60
C LEU A 160 12.47 -50.28 22.53
N ALA A 161 12.19 -50.86 21.35
CA ALA A 161 12.21 -52.31 21.18
C ALA A 161 13.62 -52.92 21.32
N MET A 162 14.66 -52.24 20.83
CA MET A 162 16.05 -52.66 20.98
C MET A 162 16.51 -52.58 22.44
N MET A 163 16.18 -51.50 23.15
CA MET A 163 16.45 -51.39 24.59
C MET A 163 15.82 -52.55 25.37
N GLY A 164 14.55 -52.88 25.10
CA GLY A 164 13.90 -54.02 25.75
C GLY A 164 14.53 -55.38 25.41
N ARG A 165 15.10 -55.55 24.21
CA ARG A 165 15.87 -56.76 23.86
C ARG A 165 17.18 -56.84 24.61
N GLU A 166 17.88 -55.72 24.73
CA GLU A 166 19.15 -55.63 25.46
C GLU A 166 18.95 -55.91 26.94
N GLU A 167 17.93 -55.31 27.56
CA GLU A 167 17.52 -55.56 28.94
C GLU A 167 17.19 -57.04 29.17
N ARG A 168 16.38 -57.66 28.28
CA ARG A 168 16.07 -59.11 28.37
C ARG A 168 17.31 -60.00 28.21
N ILE A 169 18.27 -59.62 27.37
CA ILE A 169 19.52 -60.38 27.22
C ILE A 169 20.35 -60.30 28.50
N LEU A 170 20.39 -59.14 29.15
CA LEU A 170 21.07 -58.98 30.44
C LEU A 170 20.40 -59.82 31.53
N GLU A 171 19.07 -59.81 31.61
CA GLU A 171 18.31 -60.66 32.53
C GLU A 171 18.60 -62.16 32.31
N LEU A 172 18.55 -62.62 31.05
CA LEU A 172 18.82 -64.02 30.72
C LEU A 172 20.27 -64.42 31.05
N LYS A 173 21.24 -63.54 30.80
CA LYS A 173 22.64 -63.78 31.20
C LYS A 173 22.76 -63.92 32.72
N ALA A 174 22.05 -63.09 33.48
CA ALA A 174 22.03 -63.16 34.94
C ALA A 174 21.40 -64.48 35.42
N GLU A 175 20.28 -64.89 34.84
CA GLU A 175 19.60 -66.15 35.16
C GLU A 175 20.49 -67.36 34.86
N VAL A 176 21.17 -67.38 33.71
CA VAL A 176 22.10 -68.48 33.36
C VAL A 176 23.26 -68.55 34.35
N ASN A 177 23.86 -67.42 34.72
CA ASN A 177 24.92 -67.40 35.72
C ASN A 177 24.45 -67.94 37.08
N ASP A 178 23.25 -67.54 37.53
CA ASP A 178 22.65 -68.01 38.77
C ASP A 178 22.38 -69.53 38.75
N LEU A 179 21.92 -70.07 37.62
CA LEU A 179 21.75 -71.51 37.42
C LEU A 179 23.10 -72.24 37.46
N CYS A 180 24.13 -71.75 36.76
CA CYS A 180 25.47 -72.32 36.81
C CYS A 180 26.01 -72.37 38.24
N ARG A 181 25.79 -71.31 39.04
CA ARG A 181 26.13 -71.26 40.46
C ARG A 181 25.47 -72.39 41.26
N LYS A 182 24.18 -72.65 41.05
CA LYS A 182 23.43 -73.73 41.74
C LYS A 182 23.96 -75.13 41.42
N PHE A 183 24.50 -75.33 40.22
CA PHE A 183 25.08 -76.61 39.80
C PHE A 183 26.60 -76.69 40.00
N ASN A 184 27.20 -75.77 40.78
CA ASN A 184 28.65 -75.70 41.02
C ASN A 184 29.50 -75.60 39.73
N GLN A 185 28.94 -74.99 38.68
CA GLN A 185 29.61 -74.74 37.41
C GLN A 185 30.12 -73.28 37.33
N PRO A 186 31.21 -73.02 36.59
CA PRO A 186 31.74 -71.67 36.44
C PRO A 186 30.76 -70.76 35.67
N GLU A 187 30.69 -69.48 36.05
CA GLU A 187 29.82 -68.49 35.41
C GLU A 187 30.32 -68.16 33.99
N PRO A 188 29.51 -68.42 32.94
CA PRO A 188 29.94 -68.23 31.57
C PRO A 188 29.88 -66.77 31.09
N TYR A 189 29.05 -65.92 31.70
CA TYR A 189 28.85 -64.55 31.26
C TYR A 189 29.35 -63.53 32.28
N LYS A 190 30.07 -62.50 31.83
CA LYS A 190 30.35 -61.30 32.64
C LYS A 190 29.26 -60.27 32.38
N ILE A 191 28.62 -59.80 33.44
CA ILE A 191 27.60 -58.75 33.37
C ILE A 191 28.27 -57.49 33.89
N GLU A 192 28.59 -56.57 32.99
CA GLU A 192 29.08 -55.25 33.36
C GLU A 192 27.88 -54.41 33.82
N SER A 193 27.99 -53.82 35.02
CA SER A 193 26.96 -53.01 35.68
C SER A 193 26.87 -51.61 35.09
#